data_AF-A0A352NJE7-F1
#
_entry.id   AF-A0A352NJE7-F1
#
_cell.length_a   1.000
_cell.length_b   1.000
_cell.length_c   1.000
_cell.angle_alpha   90.00
_cell.angle_beta   90.00
_cell.angle_gamma   90.00
#
_symmetry.space_group_name_H-M   'P 1'
#
loop_
_entity.id
_entity.type
_entity.pdbx_description
1 polymer ?
#
loop_
_entity_poly.entity_id
_entity_poly.type
_entity_poly.pdbx_seq_one_letter_code
_entity_poly.pdbx_strand_id
1 'polypeptide(L)' 'MRVGFIGLGAMGKPMAINILRGGYSLIVNPHINEKVVQELVALGAVRAATPKELAGQVDVLITMLPNGS' A
#
# COMPACT_ATOMS: atom_id res chain seq x y z
N MET A 1 -6.76 0.72 -13.62
CA MET A 1 -6.66 1.68 -12.51
C MET A 1 -5.63 1.17 -11.52
N ARG A 2 -4.66 1.99 -11.18
CA ARG A 2 -3.57 1.67 -10.26
C ARG A 2 -3.74 2.44 -8.96
N VAL A 3 -3.74 1.69 -7.87
CA VAL A 3 -4.00 2.20 -6.52
C VAL A 3 -2.69 2.29 -5.75
N GLY A 4 -2.47 3.41 -5.08
CA GLY A 4 -1.42 3.60 -4.10
C GLY A 4 -1.94 3.44 -2.69
N PHE A 5 -1.19 2.77 -1.81
CA PHE A 5 -1.57 2.62 -0.41
C PHE A 5 -0.41 2.94 0.53
N ILE A 6 -0.62 3.92 1.41
CA ILE A 6 0.31 4.30 2.47
C ILE A 6 -0.36 4.03 3.82
N GLY A 7 0.38 3.38 4.73
CA GLY A 7 -0.11 3.06 6.07
C GLY A 7 -0.62 1.63 6.18
N LEU A 8 0.31 0.67 6.24
CA LEU A 8 0.03 -0.77 6.25
C LEU A 8 -0.08 -1.36 7.67
N GLY A 9 -0.74 -0.63 8.57
CA GLY A 9 -1.00 -1.07 9.94
C GLY A 9 -2.13 -2.12 10.03
N ALA A 10 -2.66 -2.31 11.24
CA ALA A 10 -3.74 -3.28 11.51
C ALA A 10 -4.97 -3.11 10.62
N MET A 11 -5.36 -1.86 10.30
CA MET A 11 -6.46 -1.59 9.36
C MET A 11 -6.01 -1.57 7.90
N GLY A 12 -4.84 -1.00 7.60
CA GLY A 12 -4.40 -0.82 6.22
C GLY A 12 -4.07 -2.14 5.50
N LYS A 13 -3.46 -3.09 6.21
CA LYS A 13 -3.09 -4.41 5.64
C LYS A 13 -4.29 -5.16 5.04
N PRO A 14 -5.39 -5.45 5.78
CA PRO A 14 -6.52 -6.19 5.20
C PRO A 14 -7.18 -5.42 4.05
N MET A 15 -7.19 -4.08 4.07
CA MET A 15 -7.69 -3.28 2.95
C MET A 15 -6.82 -3.42 1.69
N ALA A 16 -5.50 -3.36 1.84
CA ALA A 16 -4.56 -3.58 0.74
C ALA A 16 -4.73 -4.97 0.10
N ILE A 17 -4.93 -6.01 0.93
CA ILE A 17 -5.23 -7.37 0.44
C ILE A 17 -6.55 -7.40 -0.35
N ASN A 18 -7.59 -6.72 0.13
CA ASN A 18 -8.87 -6.66 -0.58
C ASN A 18 -8.75 -5.94 -1.94
N ILE A 19 -7.94 -4.90 -2.04
CA ILE A 19 -7.68 -4.21 -3.31
C ILE A 19 -7.03 -5.17 -4.32
N LEU A 20 -6.02 -5.95 -3.89
CA LEU A 20 -5.39 -6.98 -4.72
C LEU A 20 -6.40 -8.06 -5.14
N ARG A 21 -7.20 -8.57 -4.20
CA ARG A 21 -8.25 -9.58 -4.48
C ARG A 21 -9.34 -9.05 -5.41
N GLY A 22 -9.59 -7.76 -5.40
CA GLY A 22 -10.48 -7.08 -6.34
C GLY A 22 -9.92 -6.94 -7.75
N GLY A 23 -8.69 -7.40 -8.02
CA GLY A 23 -8.05 -7.37 -9.33
C GLY A 23 -7.39 -6.03 -9.69
N TYR A 24 -7.23 -5.12 -8.73
CA TYR A 24 -6.57 -3.83 -8.96
C TYR A 24 -5.06 -3.94 -8.82
N SER A 25 -4.32 -3.24 -9.67
CA SER A 25 -2.88 -3.06 -9.50
C SER A 25 -2.63 -2.20 -8.26
N LEU A 26 -1.81 -2.70 -7.34
CA LEU A 26 -1.51 -2.04 -6.07
C LEU A 26 -0.03 -1.71 -5.97
N ILE A 27 0.28 -0.45 -5.64
CA ILE A 27 1.60 0.00 -5.22
C ILE A 27 1.55 0.36 -3.73
N VAL A 28 2.51 -0.13 -2.97
CA VAL A 28 2.63 0.12 -1.53
C VAL A 28 3.97 0.73 -1.18
N ASN A 29 4.00 1.58 -0.15
CA ASN A 29 5.24 2.16 0.36
C ASN A 29 5.53 1.64 1.80
N PRO A 30 6.77 1.22 2.10
CA PRO A 30 7.20 0.87 3.45
C PRO A 30 7.33 2.13 4.31
N HIS A 31 6.70 2.16 5.47
CA HIS A 31 6.94 3.20 6.48
C HIS A 31 7.17 2.65 7.90
N ILE A 32 6.58 1.52 8.27
CA ILE A 32 6.63 1.01 9.66
C ILE A 32 6.94 -0.49 9.76
N ASN A 33 6.61 -1.29 8.73
CA ASN A 33 6.76 -2.74 8.81
C ASN A 33 7.09 -3.36 7.43
N GLU A 34 8.37 -3.70 7.23
CA GLU A 34 8.85 -4.33 5.99
C GLU A 34 8.21 -5.71 5.77
N LYS A 35 7.88 -6.45 6.83
CA LYS A 35 7.25 -7.77 6.73
C LYS A 35 5.88 -7.68 6.03
N VAL A 36 5.07 -6.67 6.38
CA VAL A 36 3.75 -6.49 5.76
C VAL A 36 3.88 -6.14 4.27
N VAL A 37 4.89 -5.35 3.91
CA VAL A 37 5.18 -5.03 2.50
C VAL A 37 5.59 -6.30 1.75
N GLN A 38 6.48 -7.12 2.31
CA GLN A 38 6.88 -8.39 1.70
C GLN A 38 5.69 -9.34 1.50
N GLU A 39 4.79 -9.45 2.48
CA GLU A 39 3.57 -10.25 2.36
C GLU A 39 2.68 -9.74 1.22
N LEU A 40 2.50 -8.42 1.08
CA LEU A 40 1.71 -7.83 0.00
C LEU A 40 2.39 -7.99 -1.37
N VAL A 41 3.71 -7.89 -1.44
CA VAL A 41 4.48 -8.14 -2.67
C VAL A 41 4.34 -9.60 -3.11
N ALA A 42 4.39 -10.55 -2.16
CA ALA A 42 4.13 -11.96 -2.45
C ALA A 42 2.70 -12.22 -2.97
N LEU A 43 1.75 -11.32 -2.65
CA LEU A 43 0.37 -11.34 -3.17
C LEU A 43 0.19 -10.51 -4.47
N GLY A 44 1.27 -9.95 -5.04
CA GLY A 44 1.24 -9.24 -6.31
C GLY A 44 1.24 -7.71 -6.22
N ALA A 45 1.44 -7.12 -5.03
CA ALA A 45 1.70 -5.69 -4.92
C ALA A 45 3.10 -5.32 -5.44
N VAL A 46 3.27 -4.07 -5.86
CA VAL A 46 4.58 -3.49 -6.17
C VAL A 46 5.03 -2.60 -5.02
N ARG A 47 6.29 -2.72 -4.63
CA ARG A 47 6.90 -1.87 -3.60
C ARG A 47 7.48 -0.60 -4.24
N ALA A 48 7.07 0.56 -3.76
CA ALA A 48 7.72 1.84 -4.05
C ALA A 48 8.73 2.19 -2.96
N ALA A 49 9.89 2.77 -3.32
CA ALA A 49 10.92 3.13 -2.35
C ALA A 49 10.53 4.36 -1.52
N THR A 50 9.76 5.29 -2.09
CA THR A 50 9.33 6.52 -1.39
C THR A 50 7.84 6.84 -1.61
N PRO A 51 7.19 7.59 -0.70
CA PRO A 51 5.84 8.12 -0.93
C PRO A 51 5.73 8.98 -2.20
N LYS A 52 6.78 9.76 -2.51
CA LYS A 52 6.84 10.61 -3.70
C LYS A 52 6.81 9.78 -4.98
N GLU A 53 7.63 8.73 -5.02
CA GLU A 53 7.65 7.79 -6.13
C GLU A 53 6.30 7.09 -6.30
N LEU A 54 5.68 6.64 -5.21
CA LEU A 54 4.37 6.00 -5.22
C LEU A 54 3.31 6.94 -5.80
N ALA A 55 3.24 8.17 -5.30
CA ALA A 55 2.25 9.16 -5.74
C ALA A 55 2.36 9.49 -7.23
N GLY A 56 3.55 9.40 -7.82
CA GLY A 56 3.77 9.63 -9.26
C GLY A 56 3.36 8.47 -10.17
N GLN A 57 2.97 7.32 -9.62
CA GLN A 57 2.69 6.09 -10.39
C GLN A 57 1.24 5.63 -10.32
N VAL A 58 0.37 6.30 -9.57
CA VAL A 58 -0.97 5.81 -9.22
C VAL A 58 -2.06 6.79 -9.64
N ASP A 59 -3.24 6.27 -9.96
CA ASP A 59 -4.42 7.09 -10.30
C ASP A 59 -5.13 7.58 -9.03
N VAL A 60 -5.07 6.78 -7.96
CA VAL A 60 -5.71 7.04 -6.67
C VAL A 60 -4.74 6.67 -5.56
N LEU A 61 -4.59 7.57 -4.57
CA LEU A 61 -3.77 7.36 -3.38
C LEU A 61 -4.66 7.25 -2.14
N ILE A 62 -4.53 6.15 -1.41
CA ILE A 62 -5.18 5.91 -0.13
C ILE A 62 -4.13 6.03 0.98
N THR A 63 -4.44 6.81 2.01
CA THR A 63 -3.63 6.94 3.22
C THR A 63 -4.41 6.47 4.44
N MET A 64 -3.83 5.59 5.25
CA MET A 64 -4.40 5.09 6.48
C MET A 64 -3.38 5.21 7.61
N LEU A 65 -3.39 6.36 8.28
CA LEU A 65 -2.37 6.72 9.27
C LEU A 65 -2.93 6.70 10.69
N PRO A 66 -2.09 6.49 11.72
CA PRO A 66 -2.49 6.70 13.10
C PRO A 66 -3.02 8.12 13.30
N ASN A 67 -3.97 8.29 14.22
CA ASN A 67 -4.32 9.62 14.70
C ASN A 67 -3.07 10.24 15.32
N GLY A 68 -2.71 11.46 14.91
CA GLY A 68 -1.57 12.17 15.46
C GLY A 68 -1.76 12.39 16.96
N SER A 69 -1.01 11.65 17.76
CA SER A 69 -0.78 11.90 19.18
C SER A 69 0.60 12.54 19.36
#